data_AF-T2JA14-F1
#
_entry.id   AF-T2JA14-F1
#
_cell.length_a   1.000
_cell.length_b   1.000
_cell.length_c   1.000
_cell.angle_alpha   90.00
_cell.angle_beta   90.00
_cell.angle_gamma   90.00
#
_symmetry.space_group_name_H-M   'P 1'
#
loop_
_entity.id
_entity.type
_entity.pdbx_description
1 polymer ?
#
loop_
_entity_poly.entity_id
_entity_poly.type
_entity_poly.pdbx_seq_one_letter_code
_entity_poly.pdbx_strand_id
1 'polypeptide(L)'
;MITLNDDEEDYIARSLRNQGKRGMDFGGLHTDFGNSTRISEVHAVLGRIQLAKLSQMIARRQSCYELITAPLREAGIKFVSTDHMDQAAQYKLMILLPEGKTPKEVKTALAEEDIFLGGTVYEIPCHLQPVFEGVCKGESFPKAEYWCPRHICPPLTSGMTDEEAKIVGDALVRHLS
;
A
#
# COMPACT_ATOMS: atom_id res chain seq x y z
N MET A 1 14.11 -3.13 -0.14
CA MET A 1 15.05 -3.55 0.94
C MET A 1 14.72 -5.00 1.22
N ILE A 2 15.73 -5.84 1.42
CA ILE A 2 15.55 -7.20 1.94
C ILE A 2 16.29 -7.20 3.29
N THR A 3 15.64 -7.73 4.33
CA THR A 3 16.23 -7.92 5.65
C THR A 3 16.30 -9.42 5.90
N LEU A 4 17.47 -9.93 6.26
CA LEU A 4 17.74 -11.36 6.38
C LEU A 4 18.40 -11.60 7.72
N ASN A 5 18.14 -12.77 8.30
CA ASN A 5 18.79 -13.26 9.52
C ASN A 5 19.77 -14.40 9.23
N ASP A 6 19.86 -14.81 7.96
CA ASP A 6 20.77 -15.86 7.49
C ASP A 6 21.88 -15.25 6.62
N ASP A 7 23.11 -15.60 6.95
CA ASP A 7 24.31 -15.03 6.31
C ASP A 7 24.49 -15.55 4.87
N GLU A 8 24.08 -16.80 4.59
CA GLU A 8 24.16 -17.38 3.25
C GLU A 8 23.15 -16.69 2.32
N GLU A 9 21.92 -16.46 2.80
CA GLU A 9 20.92 -15.68 2.09
C GLU A 9 21.38 -14.24 1.83
N ASP A 10 21.98 -13.56 2.82
CA ASP A 10 22.52 -12.20 2.63
C ASP A 10 23.63 -12.19 1.58
N TYR A 11 24.55 -13.16 1.64
CA TYR A 11 25.61 -13.31 0.67
C TYR A 11 25.07 -13.48 -0.76
N ILE A 12 24.09 -14.37 -0.95
CA ILE A 12 23.46 -14.62 -2.25
C ILE A 12 22.69 -13.38 -2.72
N ALA A 13 21.91 -12.73 -1.85
CA ALA A 13 21.14 -11.53 -2.19
C ALA A 13 22.05 -10.38 -2.67
N ARG A 14 23.25 -10.23 -2.08
CA ARG A 14 24.26 -9.26 -2.53
C ARG A 14 24.80 -9.56 -3.92
N SER A 15 25.02 -10.84 -4.23
CA SER A 15 25.41 -11.28 -5.57
C SER A 15 24.31 -10.97 -6.59
N LEU A 16 23.08 -11.42 -6.31
CA LEU A 16 21.94 -11.29 -7.23
C LEU A 16 21.60 -9.84 -7.57
N ARG A 17 21.72 -8.89 -6.62
CA ARG A 17 21.49 -7.46 -6.92
C ARG A 17 22.62 -6.79 -7.71
N ASN A 18 23.77 -7.44 -7.83
CA ASN A 18 24.95 -6.94 -8.51
C ASN A 18 25.39 -7.86 -9.65
N GLN A 19 24.50 -8.10 -10.60
CA GLN A 19 24.77 -8.88 -11.81
C GLN A 19 25.27 -10.31 -11.54
N GLY A 20 25.07 -10.86 -10.33
CA GLY A 20 25.56 -12.19 -9.97
C GLY A 20 27.05 -12.24 -9.61
N LYS A 21 27.63 -11.10 -9.24
CA LYS A 21 29.02 -11.01 -8.78
C LYS A 21 29.11 -11.30 -7.29
N ARG A 22 29.77 -12.42 -6.95
CA ARG A 22 30.00 -12.85 -5.58
C ARG A 22 31.14 -12.08 -4.92
N GLY A 23 31.13 -11.99 -3.58
CA GLY A 23 32.25 -11.47 -2.79
C GLY A 23 32.62 -9.99 -3.04
N MET A 24 31.70 -9.18 -3.58
CA MET A 24 31.99 -7.80 -4.00
C MET A 24 33.10 -7.71 -5.05
N ASP A 25 33.27 -8.75 -5.88
CA ASP A 25 34.20 -8.75 -7.00
C ASP A 25 33.81 -7.65 -8.01
N PHE A 26 34.76 -6.79 -8.36
CA PHE A 26 34.60 -5.74 -9.37
C PHE A 26 35.01 -6.21 -10.77
N GLY A 27 35.60 -7.40 -10.87
CA GLY A 27 35.98 -8.06 -12.11
C GLY A 27 34.80 -8.53 -12.95
N GLY A 28 35.10 -9.28 -14.02
CA GLY A 28 34.11 -9.78 -14.99
C GLY A 28 33.53 -11.15 -14.66
N LEU A 29 33.76 -11.69 -13.46
CA LEU A 29 33.26 -13.01 -13.10
C LEU A 29 31.82 -12.92 -12.56
N HIS A 30 30.91 -13.65 -13.21
CA HIS A 30 29.50 -13.73 -12.85
C HIS A 30 29.18 -15.18 -12.52
N THR A 31 28.82 -15.45 -11.27
CA THR A 31 28.57 -16.83 -10.77
C THR A 31 27.08 -17.16 -10.67
N ASP A 32 26.23 -16.14 -10.50
CA ASP A 32 24.79 -16.30 -10.34
C ASP A 32 24.02 -15.56 -11.45
N PHE A 33 22.76 -15.94 -11.69
CA PHE A 33 21.85 -15.20 -12.58
C PHE A 33 21.29 -13.95 -11.87
N GLY A 34 22.18 -12.97 -11.63
CA GLY A 34 21.80 -11.69 -11.03
C GLY A 34 21.38 -10.63 -12.04
N ASN A 35 20.92 -9.49 -11.50
CA ASN A 35 20.53 -8.30 -12.24
C ASN A 35 21.19 -7.05 -11.62
N SER A 36 21.02 -5.88 -12.25
CA SER A 36 21.40 -4.60 -11.65
C SER A 36 20.23 -3.99 -10.87
N THR A 37 20.13 -4.32 -9.59
CA THR A 37 19.08 -3.79 -8.69
C THR A 37 19.65 -3.07 -7.47
N ARG A 38 20.90 -2.61 -7.56
CA ARG A 38 21.50 -1.73 -6.55
C ARG A 38 20.75 -0.40 -6.48
N ILE A 39 20.57 0.10 -5.26
CA ILE A 39 20.12 1.46 -5.02
C ILE A 39 21.26 2.44 -5.31
N SER A 40 20.97 3.62 -5.84
CA SER A 40 21.97 4.68 -6.00
C SER A 40 22.18 5.45 -4.70
N GLU A 41 23.33 6.10 -4.55
CA GLU A 41 23.66 6.89 -3.35
C GLU A 41 22.62 7.99 -3.07
N VAL A 42 22.11 8.66 -4.10
CA VAL A 42 21.07 9.70 -3.94
C VAL A 42 19.80 9.13 -3.31
N HIS A 43 19.32 7.97 -3.80
CA HIS A 43 18.15 7.30 -3.22
C HIS A 43 18.42 6.75 -1.83
N ALA A 44 19.64 6.27 -1.56
CA ALA A 44 20.02 5.79 -0.23
C ALA A 44 20.01 6.92 0.81
N VAL A 45 20.58 8.09 0.48
CA VAL A 45 20.54 9.28 1.34
C VAL A 45 19.11 9.75 1.59
N LEU A 46 18.27 9.83 0.54
CA LEU A 46 16.87 10.18 0.70
C LEU A 46 16.12 9.17 1.60
N GLY A 47 16.38 7.88 1.42
CA GLY A 47 15.84 6.81 2.26
C GLY A 47 16.22 6.99 3.73
N ARG A 48 17.48 7.33 4.03
CA ARG A 48 17.93 7.62 5.39
C ARG A 48 17.19 8.82 6.02
N ILE A 49 16.97 9.89 5.25
CA ILE A 49 16.20 11.05 5.70
C ILE A 49 14.74 10.66 6.00
N GLN A 50 14.12 9.85 5.16
CA GLN A 50 12.75 9.35 5.38
C GLN A 50 12.67 8.45 6.62
N LEU A 51 13.64 7.54 6.81
CA LEU A 51 13.71 6.67 7.98
C LEU A 51 13.87 7.47 9.28
N ALA A 52 14.64 8.55 9.27
CA ALA A 52 14.78 9.45 10.43
C ALA A 52 13.46 10.16 10.81
N LYS A 53 12.52 10.31 9.87
CA LYS A 53 11.20 10.92 10.08
C LYS A 53 10.08 9.89 10.29
N LEU A 54 10.40 8.60 10.23
CA LEU A 54 9.40 7.52 10.14
C LEU A 54 8.39 7.56 11.30
N SER A 55 8.86 7.69 12.54
CA SER A 55 7.99 7.71 13.72
C SER A 55 6.99 8.88 13.68
N GLN A 56 7.44 10.07 13.28
CA GLN A 56 6.57 11.24 13.12
C GLN A 56 5.55 11.03 12.00
N MET A 57 5.98 10.46 10.87
CA MET A 57 5.09 10.18 9.73
C MET A 57 4.01 9.15 10.07
N ILE A 58 4.36 8.10 10.83
CA ILE A 58 3.41 7.08 11.31
C ILE A 58 2.41 7.73 12.29
N ALA A 59 2.90 8.49 13.28
CA ALA A 59 2.03 9.19 14.23
C ALA A 59 1.06 10.14 13.53
N ARG A 60 1.52 10.86 12.50
CA ARG A 60 0.65 11.74 11.71
C ARG A 60 -0.45 10.97 11.00
N ARG A 61 -0.11 9.88 10.31
CA ARG A 61 -1.12 9.04 9.63
C ARG A 61 -2.08 8.36 10.62
N GLN A 62 -1.60 7.98 11.81
CA GLN A 62 -2.47 7.45 12.88
C GLN A 62 -3.52 8.49 13.32
N SER A 63 -3.12 9.73 13.56
CA SER A 63 -4.05 10.82 13.91
C SER A 63 -5.09 11.05 12.82
N CYS A 64 -4.68 11.11 11.55
CA CYS A 64 -5.62 11.26 10.43
C CYS A 64 -6.55 10.05 10.29
N TYR A 65 -6.04 8.84 10.50
CA TYR A 65 -6.83 7.60 10.47
C TYR A 65 -7.98 7.66 11.51
N GLU A 66 -7.69 8.09 12.73
CA GLU A 66 -8.70 8.23 13.78
C GLU A 66 -9.78 9.25 13.41
N LEU A 67 -9.38 10.41 12.88
CA LEU A 67 -10.29 11.46 12.42
C LEU A 67 -11.19 11.00 11.27
N ILE A 68 -10.64 10.27 10.29
CA ILE A 68 -11.41 9.75 9.15
C ILE A 68 -12.34 8.62 9.59
N THR A 69 -11.89 7.73 10.49
CA THR A 69 -12.63 6.51 10.81
C THR A 69 -13.67 6.67 11.91
N ALA A 70 -13.56 7.68 12.78
CA ALA A 70 -14.58 7.98 13.78
C ALA A 70 -16.00 8.14 13.18
N PRO A 71 -16.25 9.05 12.21
CA PRO A 71 -17.57 9.21 11.62
C PRO A 71 -18.01 7.99 10.79
N LEU A 72 -17.07 7.26 10.19
CA LEU A 72 -17.38 6.00 9.49
C LEU A 72 -17.94 4.92 10.44
N ARG A 73 -17.40 4.82 11.67
CA ARG A 73 -17.90 3.90 12.70
C ARG A 73 -19.31 4.26 13.14
N GLU A 74 -19.57 5.54 13.36
CA GLU A 74 -20.90 6.05 13.73
C GLU A 74 -21.94 5.75 12.65
N ALA A 75 -21.56 5.91 11.37
CA ALA A 75 -22.41 5.60 10.22
C ALA A 75 -22.52 4.10 9.89
N GLY A 76 -21.79 3.21 10.59
CA GLY A 76 -21.77 1.77 10.31
C GLY A 76 -21.11 1.38 8.98
N ILE A 77 -20.28 2.28 8.41
CA ILE A 77 -19.57 2.01 7.16
C ILE A 77 -18.41 1.04 7.43
N LYS A 78 -18.32 -0.02 6.63
CA LYS A 78 -17.33 -1.07 6.81
C LYS A 78 -15.97 -0.67 6.24
N PHE A 79 -14.92 -0.79 7.04
CA PHE A 79 -13.53 -0.61 6.61
C PHE A 79 -12.61 -1.60 7.32
N VAL A 80 -11.38 -1.76 6.83
CA VAL A 80 -10.38 -2.59 7.49
C VAL A 80 -9.77 -1.82 8.66
N SER A 81 -10.21 -2.19 9.86
CA SER A 81 -9.70 -1.61 11.10
C SER A 81 -8.30 -2.14 11.45
N THR A 82 -7.50 -1.28 12.06
CA THR A 82 -6.16 -1.59 12.59
C THR A 82 -6.13 -1.65 14.12
N ASP A 83 -7.28 -1.59 14.79
CA ASP A 83 -7.40 -1.57 16.26
C ASP A 83 -6.80 -2.81 16.95
N HIS A 84 -6.63 -3.90 16.20
CA HIS A 84 -6.03 -5.15 16.68
C HIS A 84 -4.51 -5.17 16.62
N MET A 85 -3.87 -4.11 16.10
CA MET A 85 -2.43 -3.99 15.95
C MET A 85 -1.85 -3.07 17.02
N ASP A 86 -0.69 -3.41 17.57
CA ASP A 86 0.05 -2.51 18.49
C ASP A 86 0.47 -1.21 17.77
N GLN A 87 0.85 -1.33 16.50
CA GLN A 87 1.17 -0.20 15.63
C GLN A 87 0.87 -0.58 14.17
N ALA A 88 0.23 0.33 13.45
CA ALA A 88 0.05 0.21 12.01
C ALA A 88 0.74 1.37 11.29
N ALA A 89 1.33 1.09 10.13
CA ALA A 89 1.95 2.14 9.31
C ALA A 89 0.92 3.12 8.73
N GLN A 90 -0.37 2.74 8.72
CA GLN A 90 -1.48 3.48 8.12
C GLN A 90 -1.19 3.93 6.68
N TYR A 91 -0.54 3.06 5.90
CA TYR A 91 -0.16 3.36 4.52
C TYR A 91 -1.41 3.52 3.61
N LYS A 92 -2.44 2.70 3.83
CA LYS A 92 -3.74 2.79 3.16
C LYS A 92 -4.86 2.43 4.14
N LEU A 93 -5.97 3.15 4.05
CA LEU A 93 -7.23 2.79 4.67
C LEU A 93 -8.11 2.13 3.60
N MET A 94 -8.51 0.88 3.78
CA MET A 94 -9.42 0.20 2.86
C MET A 94 -10.85 0.31 3.37
N ILE A 95 -11.73 0.92 2.58
CA ILE A 95 -13.16 1.02 2.87
C ILE A 95 -13.89 0.07 1.93
N LEU A 96 -14.70 -0.83 2.49
CA LEU A 96 -15.54 -1.73 1.73
C LEU A 96 -16.79 -0.98 1.31
N LEU A 97 -17.08 -0.98 0.00
CA LEU A 97 -18.25 -0.30 -0.53
C LEU A 97 -19.54 -1.01 -0.13
N PRO A 98 -20.58 -0.25 0.24
CA PRO A 98 -21.94 -0.76 0.38
C PRO A 98 -22.43 -1.43 -0.89
N GLU A 99 -23.45 -2.29 -0.77
CA GLU A 99 -24.10 -2.86 -1.94
C GLU A 99 -24.70 -1.77 -2.84
N GLY A 100 -24.61 -1.97 -4.16
CA GLY A 100 -25.11 -1.02 -5.15
C GLY A 100 -24.18 0.15 -5.46
N LYS A 101 -23.09 0.37 -4.71
CA LYS A 101 -22.08 1.41 -5.03
C LYS A 101 -20.87 0.81 -5.73
N THR A 102 -20.36 1.50 -6.75
CA THR A 102 -19.11 1.11 -7.43
C THR A 102 -17.95 2.04 -7.07
N PRO A 103 -16.68 1.58 -7.14
CA PRO A 103 -15.53 2.45 -6.89
C PRO A 103 -15.48 3.65 -7.84
N LYS A 104 -15.95 3.48 -9.09
CA LYS A 104 -15.96 4.55 -10.09
C LYS A 104 -16.89 5.68 -9.68
N GLU A 105 -18.13 5.37 -9.31
CA GLU A 105 -19.12 6.38 -8.90
C GLU A 105 -18.66 7.16 -7.67
N VAL A 106 -18.15 6.46 -6.65
CA VAL A 106 -17.68 7.10 -5.42
C VAL A 106 -16.43 7.95 -5.69
N LYS A 107 -15.50 7.48 -6.53
CA LYS A 107 -14.34 8.28 -6.96
C LYS A 107 -14.75 9.55 -7.67
N THR A 108 -15.74 9.48 -8.57
CA THR A 108 -16.26 10.66 -9.27
C THR A 108 -16.89 11.64 -8.30
N ALA A 109 -17.76 11.17 -7.40
CA ALA A 109 -18.44 12.04 -6.44
C ALA A 109 -17.47 12.73 -5.46
N LEU A 110 -16.43 12.03 -5.01
CA LEU A 110 -15.39 12.62 -4.16
C LEU A 110 -14.49 13.61 -4.92
N ALA A 111 -14.20 13.34 -6.20
CA ALA A 111 -13.41 14.26 -7.02
C ALA A 111 -14.15 15.58 -7.29
N GLU A 112 -15.49 15.58 -7.33
CA GLU A 112 -16.31 16.80 -7.38
C GLU A 112 -16.19 17.67 -6.12
N GLU A 113 -15.71 17.10 -5.01
CA GLU A 113 -15.39 17.79 -3.76
C GLU A 113 -13.86 18.00 -3.57
N ASP A 114 -13.09 17.94 -4.67
CA ASP A 114 -11.61 18.05 -4.68
C ASP A 114 -10.87 16.95 -3.88
N ILE A 115 -11.54 15.82 -3.59
CA ILE A 115 -10.96 14.67 -2.90
C ILE A 115 -10.60 13.59 -3.92
N PHE A 116 -9.33 13.59 -4.33
CA PHE A 116 -8.81 12.60 -5.27
C PHE A 116 -8.36 11.33 -4.53
N LEU A 117 -9.12 10.26 -4.74
CA LEU A 117 -8.72 8.93 -4.27
C LEU A 117 -7.50 8.44 -5.06
N GLY A 118 -6.54 7.86 -4.34
CA GLY A 118 -5.45 7.12 -4.98
C GLY A 118 -5.93 5.83 -5.65
N GLY A 119 -4.97 5.03 -6.11
CA GLY A 119 -5.26 3.65 -6.51
C GLY A 119 -5.78 2.82 -5.32
N THR A 120 -6.63 1.84 -5.60
CA THR A 120 -7.01 0.79 -4.65
C THR A 120 -5.77 -0.04 -4.25
N VAL A 121 -5.88 -0.96 -3.28
CA VAL A 121 -4.79 -1.91 -3.02
C VAL A 121 -4.68 -2.88 -4.20
N TYR A 122 -5.80 -3.50 -4.57
CA TYR A 122 -5.95 -4.33 -5.75
C TYR A 122 -7.32 -4.12 -6.37
N GLU A 123 -7.42 -3.53 -7.55
CA GLU A 123 -8.71 -3.44 -8.26
C GLU A 123 -9.14 -4.81 -8.80
N ILE A 124 -8.17 -5.56 -9.32
CA ILE A 124 -8.36 -6.89 -9.89
C ILE A 124 -7.46 -7.87 -9.11
N PRO A 125 -8.01 -9.00 -8.62
CA PRO A 125 -7.21 -10.05 -7.99
C PRO A 125 -6.09 -10.55 -8.90
N CYS A 126 -4.93 -10.91 -8.33
CA CYS A 126 -3.78 -11.35 -9.13
C CYS A 126 -4.11 -12.50 -10.09
N HIS A 127 -4.86 -13.51 -9.66
CA HIS A 127 -5.19 -14.68 -10.49
C HIS A 127 -6.08 -14.35 -11.71
N LEU A 128 -6.75 -13.20 -11.71
CA LEU A 128 -7.57 -12.73 -12.82
C LEU A 128 -6.85 -11.73 -13.73
N GLN A 129 -5.61 -11.35 -13.41
CA GLN A 129 -4.81 -10.51 -14.29
C GLN A 129 -4.33 -11.34 -15.50
N PRO A 130 -4.29 -10.77 -16.73
CA PRO A 130 -3.95 -11.50 -17.95
C PRO A 130 -2.60 -12.24 -17.89
N VAL A 131 -1.61 -11.68 -17.21
CA VAL A 131 -0.27 -12.28 -17.05
C VAL A 131 -0.29 -13.61 -16.29
N PHE A 132 -1.34 -13.89 -15.51
CA PHE A 132 -1.48 -15.11 -14.71
C PHE A 132 -2.43 -16.14 -15.33
N GLU A 133 -3.00 -15.90 -16.52
CA GLU A 133 -3.98 -16.82 -17.14
C GLU A 133 -3.45 -18.26 -17.28
N GLY A 134 -2.19 -18.42 -17.69
CA GLY A 134 -1.54 -19.73 -17.82
C GLY A 134 -1.09 -20.37 -16.50
N VAL A 135 -1.09 -19.61 -15.40
CA VAL A 135 -0.62 -20.06 -14.08
C VAL A 135 -1.79 -20.41 -13.17
N CYS A 136 -2.88 -19.64 -13.22
CA CYS A 136 -4.02 -19.76 -12.31
C CYS A 136 -5.30 -20.26 -13.03
N LYS A 137 -5.16 -20.93 -14.17
CA LYS A 137 -6.30 -21.35 -14.98
C LYS A 137 -7.24 -22.28 -14.19
N GLY A 138 -8.49 -21.85 -14.03
CA GLY A 138 -9.51 -22.62 -13.32
C GLY A 138 -9.48 -22.50 -11.80
N GLU A 139 -8.54 -21.72 -11.26
CA GLU A 139 -8.50 -21.39 -9.82
C GLU A 139 -9.51 -20.28 -9.50
N SER A 140 -10.13 -20.38 -8.32
CA SER A 140 -11.01 -19.34 -7.79
C SER A 140 -10.62 -19.00 -6.36
N PHE A 141 -10.61 -17.70 -6.07
CA PHE A 141 -10.33 -17.16 -4.74
C PHE A 141 -11.47 -16.21 -4.34
N PRO A 142 -12.61 -16.75 -3.89
CA PRO A 142 -13.86 -15.98 -3.75
C PRO A 142 -13.74 -14.72 -2.88
N LYS A 143 -12.91 -14.76 -1.84
CA LYS A 143 -12.67 -13.58 -0.98
C LYS A 143 -11.93 -12.47 -1.73
N ALA A 144 -10.92 -12.80 -2.53
CA ALA A 144 -10.21 -11.82 -3.33
C ALA A 144 -11.11 -11.24 -4.41
N GLU A 145 -11.87 -12.11 -5.10
CA GLU A 145 -12.85 -11.74 -6.13
C GLU A 145 -13.97 -10.84 -5.58
N TYR A 146 -14.35 -11.04 -4.32
CA TYR A 146 -15.28 -10.16 -3.62
C TYR A 146 -14.65 -8.81 -3.26
N TRP A 147 -13.46 -8.80 -2.64
CA TRP A 147 -12.88 -7.59 -2.05
C TRP A 147 -12.25 -6.63 -3.06
N CYS A 148 -11.51 -7.15 -4.04
CA CYS A 148 -10.74 -6.33 -4.96
C CYS A 148 -11.59 -5.29 -5.73
N PRO A 149 -12.71 -5.67 -6.36
CA PRO A 149 -13.54 -4.71 -7.10
C PRO A 149 -14.44 -3.85 -6.20
N ARG A 150 -14.48 -4.10 -4.88
CA ARG A 150 -15.45 -3.51 -3.95
C ARG A 150 -14.82 -2.62 -2.88
N HIS A 151 -13.61 -2.13 -3.05
CA HIS A 151 -13.01 -1.22 -2.09
C HIS A 151 -12.45 0.05 -2.72
N ILE A 152 -12.34 1.07 -1.88
CA ILE A 152 -11.65 2.33 -2.18
C ILE A 152 -10.61 2.62 -1.09
N CYS A 153 -9.69 3.53 -1.41
CA CYS A 153 -8.68 4.01 -0.48
C CYS A 153 -8.65 5.54 -0.47
N PRO A 154 -9.20 6.20 0.56
CA PRO A 154 -9.08 7.64 0.73
C PRO A 154 -7.63 8.09 0.92
N PRO A 155 -7.32 9.36 0.64
CA PRO A 155 -6.02 9.92 0.96
C PRO A 155 -5.76 9.79 2.45
N LEU A 156 -4.61 9.21 2.79
CA LEU A 156 -4.11 9.08 4.15
C LEU A 156 -2.60 9.21 4.09
N THR A 157 -2.11 10.43 4.30
CA THR A 157 -0.69 10.76 4.10
C THR A 157 -0.10 11.42 5.33
N SER A 158 1.23 11.40 5.44
CA SER A 158 1.94 12.09 6.52
C SER A 158 2.04 13.61 6.33
N GLY A 159 1.49 14.16 5.23
CA GLY A 159 1.41 15.61 4.99
C GLY A 159 0.00 16.17 5.18
N MET A 160 -0.99 15.32 5.44
CA MET A 160 -2.40 15.69 5.56
C MET A 160 -2.66 16.46 6.86
N THR A 161 -3.50 17.49 6.86
CA THR A 161 -3.92 18.23 8.07
C THR A 161 -5.11 17.57 8.76
N ASP A 162 -5.45 18.02 9.99
CA ASP A 162 -6.61 17.48 10.71
C ASP A 162 -7.91 17.91 10.05
N GLU A 163 -7.94 19.13 9.51
CA GLU A 163 -9.05 19.68 8.76
C GLU A 163 -9.30 18.86 7.49
N GLU A 164 -8.24 18.55 6.72
CA GLU A 164 -8.34 17.69 5.54
C GLU A 164 -8.85 16.29 5.92
N ALA A 165 -8.38 15.71 7.02
CA ALA A 165 -8.81 14.39 7.48
C ALA A 165 -10.30 14.36 7.85
N LYS A 166 -10.79 15.42 8.52
CA LYS A 166 -12.21 15.59 8.84
C LYS A 166 -13.06 15.75 7.58
N ILE A 167 -12.65 16.61 6.64
CA ILE A 167 -13.32 16.79 5.35
C ILE A 167 -13.47 15.45 4.62
N VAL A 168 -12.40 14.65 4.58
CA VAL A 168 -12.42 13.33 3.96
C VAL A 168 -13.38 12.38 4.69
N GLY A 169 -13.33 12.31 6.03
CA GLY A 169 -14.25 11.50 6.82
C GLY A 169 -15.73 11.84 6.56
N ASP A 170 -16.06 13.13 6.58
CA ASP A 170 -17.42 13.62 6.36
C ASP A 170 -17.92 13.34 4.93
N ALA A 171 -17.07 13.59 3.93
CA ALA A 171 -17.39 13.30 2.53
C ALA A 171 -17.61 11.80 2.30
N LEU A 172 -16.80 10.94 2.92
CA LEU A 172 -16.99 9.50 2.84
C LEU A 172 -18.33 9.07 3.45
N VAL A 173 -18.70 9.59 4.62
CA VAL A 173 -20.03 9.30 5.21
C VAL A 173 -21.14 9.74 4.26
N ARG A 174 -21.06 10.95 3.70
CA ARG A 174 -22.06 11.48 2.76
C ARG A 174 -22.24 10.60 1.52
N HIS A 175 -21.14 10.10 0.94
CA HIS A 175 -21.15 9.34 -0.31
C HIS A 175 -21.23 7.82 -0.13
N LEU A 176 -21.13 7.30 1.10
CA LEU A 176 -21.19 5.87 1.40
C LEU A 176 -22.36 5.45 2.29
N SER A 177 -23.02 6.39 2.96
CA SER A 177 -24.30 6.09 3.63
C SER A 177 -25.43 5.82 2.63
#